data_AF-A0A645BDM6-F1
#
_entry.id   AF-A0A645BDM6-F1
#
_cell.length_a   1.000
_cell.length_b   1.000
_cell.length_c   1.000
_cell.angle_alpha   90.00
_cell.angle_beta   90.00
_cell.angle_gamma   90.00
#
_symmetry.space_group_name_H-M   'P 1'
#
loop_
_entity.id
_entity.type
_entity.pdbx_description
1 polymer ?
#
loop_
_entity_poly.entity_id
_entity_poly.type
_entity_poly.pdbx_seq_one_letter_code
_entity_poly.pdbx_strand_id
1 'polypeptide(L)'
;MEQKYYLRIENDTFGFVIEDMHEIIKTDILIDNEDYKLFFEKQSQGKQFKLKEIPIGNGLFDYIEEYTLEVIEVPTKPTELERIAALEMALLEVL
;
A
#
# COMPACT_ATOMS: atom_id res chain seq x y z
N MET A 1 25.97 9.14 16.57
CA MET A 1 24.67 8.82 17.21
C MET A 1 23.95 7.89 16.28
N GLU A 2 23.39 6.79 16.79
CA GLU A 2 22.54 5.95 15.97
C GLU A 2 21.22 6.68 15.73
N GLN A 3 20.76 6.70 14.48
CA GLN A 3 19.50 7.32 14.13
C GLN A 3 18.36 6.49 14.70
N LYS A 4 17.36 7.14 15.30
CA LYS A 4 16.15 6.47 15.80
C LYS A 4 15.00 6.67 14.83
N TYR A 5 14.29 5.58 14.56
CA TYR A 5 13.08 5.59 13.74
C TYR A 5 11.88 5.28 14.60
N TYR A 6 10.76 5.89 14.26
CA TYR A 6 9.49 5.70 14.92
C TYR A 6 8.41 5.39 13.90
N LEU A 7 7.49 4.51 14.27
CA LEU A 7 6.25 4.28 13.57
C LEU A 7 5.20 5.27 14.10
N ARG A 8 4.59 6.02 13.19
CA ARG A 8 3.43 6.88 13.48
C ARG A 8 2.20 6.32 12.80
N ILE A 9 1.11 6.22 13.55
CA ILE A 9 -0.17 5.71 13.08
C ILE A 9 -1.20 6.83 13.18
N GLU A 10 -1.74 7.26 12.04
CA GLU A 10 -2.74 8.33 11.93
C GLU A 10 -3.77 7.96 10.86
N ASN A 11 -5.06 8.10 11.19
CA ASN A 11 -6.19 7.88 10.26
C ASN A 11 -6.12 6.54 9.50
N ASP A 12 -5.90 5.43 10.21
CA ASP A 12 -5.74 4.07 9.63
C ASP A 12 -4.59 3.92 8.62
N THR A 13 -3.66 4.86 8.62
CA THR A 13 -2.42 4.80 7.84
C THR A 13 -1.22 4.84 8.77
N PHE A 14 -0.07 4.37 8.26
CA PHE A 14 1.17 4.40 9.01
C PHE A 14 2.29 5.06 8.21
N GLY A 15 3.23 5.66 8.92
CA GLY A 15 4.42 6.28 8.35
C GLY A 15 5.60 6.21 9.31
N PHE A 16 6.77 6.64 8.81
CA PHE A 16 8.00 6.66 9.60
C PHE A 16 8.41 8.08 9.94
N VAL A 17 8.82 8.27 11.18
CA VAL A 17 9.24 9.53 11.77
C VAL A 17 10.66 9.36 12.28
N ILE A 18 11.49 10.39 12.08
CA ILE A 18 12.93 10.35 12.38
C ILE A 18 13.24 11.50 13.33
N GLU A 19 13.89 11.19 14.46
CA GLU A 19 14.13 12.11 15.59
C GLU A 19 14.83 13.42 15.16
N ASP A 20 15.71 13.36 14.16
CA ASP A 20 16.47 14.53 13.67
C ASP A 20 15.72 15.36 12.60
N MET A 21 14.63 14.83 12.04
CA MET A 21 13.90 15.47 10.93
C MET A 21 12.47 15.85 11.29
N HIS A 22 11.90 15.25 12.32
CA HIS A 22 10.51 15.39 12.69
C HIS A 22 10.36 15.55 14.20
N GLU A 23 9.31 16.25 14.63
CA GLU A 23 8.92 16.28 16.03
C GLU A 23 8.32 14.94 16.46
N ILE A 24 8.92 14.32 17.48
CA ILE A 24 8.44 13.07 18.06
C ILE A 24 7.34 13.36 19.07
N ILE A 25 6.17 12.73 18.89
CA ILE A 25 5.02 12.86 19.77
C ILE A 25 4.84 11.59 20.62
N LYS A 26 4.01 11.69 21.65
CA LYS A 26 3.81 10.59 22.62
C LYS A 26 3.27 9.29 22.00
N THR A 27 2.54 9.39 20.90
CA THR A 27 1.94 8.25 20.19
C THR A 27 2.89 7.58 19.21
N ASP A 28 4.07 8.16 18.99
CA ASP A 28 5.10 7.57 18.14
C ASP A 28 5.69 6.33 18.82
N ILE A 29 5.73 5.23 18.09
CA ILE A 29 6.20 3.94 18.57
C ILE A 29 7.65 3.79 18.11
N LEU A 30 8.59 3.67 19.04
CA LEU A 30 9.98 3.39 18.69
C LEU A 30 10.07 2.03 18.00
N ILE A 31 10.77 1.96 16.85
CA ILE A 31 11.00 0.72 16.13
C ILE A 31 12.49 0.43 16.02
N ASP A 32 12.83 -0.84 15.87
CA ASP A 32 14.21 -1.25 15.68
C ASP A 32 14.74 -0.82 14.31
N ASN A 33 16.02 -0.45 14.28
CA ASN A 33 16.73 -0.07 13.06
C ASN A 33 16.75 -1.20 12.01
N GLU A 34 16.78 -2.45 12.47
CA GLU A 34 16.74 -3.64 11.61
C GLU A 34 15.37 -3.80 10.96
N ASP A 35 14.30 -3.62 11.73
CA ASP A 35 12.92 -3.66 11.26
C ASP A 35 12.65 -2.59 10.19
N TYR A 36 13.12 -1.35 10.44
CA TYR A 36 13.03 -0.26 9.47
C TYR A 36 13.70 -0.64 8.13
N LYS A 37 14.94 -1.16 8.17
CA LYS A 37 15.66 -1.57 6.95
C LYS A 37 14.96 -2.72 6.24
N LEU A 38 14.53 -3.73 6.99
CA LEU A 38 13.85 -4.91 6.48
C LEU A 38 12.52 -4.54 5.80
N PHE A 39 11.80 -3.54 6.31
CA PHE A 39 10.60 -3.02 5.66
C PHE A 39 10.88 -2.48 4.26
N PHE A 40 11.88 -1.61 4.10
CA PHE A 40 12.24 -1.06 2.80
C PHE A 40 12.82 -2.12 1.86
N GLU A 41 13.57 -3.08 2.38
CA GLU A 41 14.02 -4.24 1.60
C GLU A 41 12.84 -5.02 1.04
N LYS A 42 11.84 -5.34 1.87
CA LYS A 42 10.63 -6.04 1.43
C LYS A 42 9.81 -5.23 0.42
N GLN A 43 9.68 -3.92 0.61
CA GLN A 43 9.02 -3.05 -0.37
C GLN A 43 9.75 -3.04 -1.72
N SER A 44 11.09 -3.05 -1.72
CA SER A 44 11.86 -3.13 -2.97
C SER A 44 11.62 -4.42 -3.76
N GLN A 45 11.14 -5.47 -3.09
CA GLN A 45 10.73 -6.75 -3.68
C GLN A 45 9.25 -6.76 -4.13
N GLY A 46 8.56 -5.62 -4.05
CA GLY A 46 7.15 -5.49 -4.43
C GLY A 46 6.15 -5.90 -3.33
N LYS A 47 6.61 -6.19 -2.11
CA LYS A 47 5.71 -6.48 -0.99
C LYS A 47 5.04 -5.21 -0.52
N GLN A 48 3.75 -5.29 -0.23
CA GLN A 48 2.98 -4.18 0.29
C GLN A 48 2.52 -4.48 1.70
N PHE A 49 2.38 -3.45 2.52
CA PHE A 49 2.05 -3.58 3.95
C PHE A 49 0.89 -2.68 4.33
N LYS A 50 0.04 -3.19 5.22
CA LYS A 50 -1.07 -2.46 5.85
C LYS A 50 -1.00 -2.64 7.36
N LEU A 51 -1.75 -1.83 8.10
CA LEU A 51 -1.91 -2.01 9.54
C LEU A 51 -2.67 -3.31 9.85
N LYS A 52 -2.23 -4.00 10.89
CA LYS A 52 -2.97 -5.11 11.51
C LYS A 52 -4.15 -4.56 12.31
N GLU A 53 -5.25 -5.30 12.32
CA GLU A 53 -6.41 -4.97 13.18
C GLU A 53 -6.07 -5.07 14.67
N ILE A 54 -5.24 -6.06 15.03
CA ILE A 54 -4.83 -6.32 16.41
C ILE A 54 -3.31 -6.45 16.45
N PRO A 55 -2.57 -5.40 16.82
CA PRO A 55 -1.13 -5.50 16.99
C PRO A 55 -0.80 -6.31 18.25
N ILE A 56 0.16 -7.23 18.14
CA ILE A 56 0.60 -8.08 19.27
C ILE A 56 2.13 -8.03 19.34
N GLY A 57 2.67 -7.23 20.24
CA GLY A 57 4.11 -7.04 20.42
C GLY A 57 4.51 -5.57 20.31
N ASN A 58 5.80 -5.33 20.06
CA ASN A 58 6.39 -3.99 20.06
C ASN A 58 7.28 -3.72 18.83
N GLY A 59 7.53 -4.71 17.97
CA GLY A 59 8.30 -4.54 16.74
C GLY A 59 7.45 -3.97 15.61
N LEU A 60 8.08 -3.47 14.54
CA LEU A 60 7.35 -2.89 13.40
C LEU A 60 6.35 -3.89 12.81
N PHE A 61 6.80 -5.12 12.58
CA PHE A 61 6.00 -6.20 12.01
C PHE A 61 4.94 -6.77 12.96
N ASP A 62 4.87 -6.29 14.21
CA ASP A 62 3.75 -6.55 15.11
C ASP A 62 2.57 -5.62 14.82
N TYR A 63 2.82 -4.44 14.23
CA TYR A 63 1.81 -3.45 13.84
C TYR A 63 1.36 -3.55 12.39
N ILE A 64 2.23 -4.04 11.51
CA ILE A 64 1.94 -4.15 10.08
C ILE A 64 1.94 -5.60 9.59
N GLU A 65 1.17 -5.87 8.55
CA GLU A 65 1.16 -7.15 7.85
C GLU A 65 1.27 -6.97 6.35
N GLU A 66 1.86 -7.97 5.69
CA GLU A 66 1.90 -8.01 4.23
C GLU A 66 0.48 -8.18 3.67
N TYR A 67 0.15 -7.44 2.62
CA TYR A 67 -1.09 -7.65 1.88
C TYR A 67 -0.82 -7.74 0.39
N THR A 68 -1.67 -8.50 -0.30
CA THR A 68 -1.68 -8.61 -1.75
C THR A 68 -2.83 -7.78 -2.29
N LEU A 69 -2.55 -6.91 -3.27
CA LEU A 69 -3.62 -6.32 -4.06
C LEU A 69 -4.26 -7.41 -4.90
N GLU A 70 -5.58 -7.57 -4.77
CA GLU A 70 -6.33 -8.39 -5.70
C GLU A 70 -6.25 -7.74 -7.09
N VAL A 71 -5.81 -8.51 -8.08
CA VAL A 71 -5.84 -8.06 -9.47
C VAL A 71 -7.29 -8.02 -9.91
N ILE A 72 -7.85 -6.83 -10.07
CA ILE A 72 -9.15 -6.66 -10.70
C ILE A 72 -8.96 -6.97 -12.19
N GLU A 73 -9.45 -8.12 -12.64
CA GLU A 73 -9.52 -8.43 -14.07
C GLU A 73 -10.54 -7.50 -14.71
N VAL A 74 -10.05 -6.42 -15.32
CA VAL A 74 -10.88 -5.59 -16.19
C VAL A 74 -11.11 -6.39 -17.48
N PRO A 75 -12.36 -6.67 -17.88
CA PRO A 75 -12.62 -7.38 -19.13
C PRO A 75 -12.01 -6.59 -20.29
N THR A 76 -10.96 -7.15 -20.90
CA THR A 76 -10.23 -6.52 -22.02
C THR A 76 -10.92 -6.74 -23.36
N LYS A 77 -11.91 -7.63 -23.41
CA LYS A 77 -12.70 -7.91 -24.60
C LYS A 77 -13.98 -7.10 -24.57
N PRO A 78 -14.32 -6.39 -25.66
CA PRO A 78 -15.61 -5.76 -25.80
C PRO A 78 -16.72 -6.79 -25.59
N THR A 79 -17.74 -6.38 -24.85
CA THR A 79 -18.98 -7.13 -24.68
C THR A 79 -19.67 -7.33 -26.03
N GLU A 80 -20.56 -8.31 -26.11
CA GLU A 80 -21.36 -8.53 -27.30
C GLU A 80 -22.18 -7.29 -27.69
N LEU A 81 -22.70 -6.57 -26.69
CA LEU A 81 -23.44 -5.33 -26.89
C LEU A 81 -22.56 -4.22 -27.51
N GLU A 82 -21.34 -4.03 -27.00
CA GLU A 82 -20.39 -3.06 -27.57
C GLU A 82 -19.99 -3.42 -29.01
N ARG A 83 -19.87 -4.72 -29.32
CA ARG A 83 -19.58 -5.19 -30.68
C ARG A 83 -20.75 -4.92 -31.63
N ILE A 84 -21.99 -5.15 -31.18
CA ILE A 84 -23.19 -4.86 -31.97
C ILE A 84 -23.32 -3.37 -32.22
N ALA A 85 -23.17 -2.53 -31.19
CA ALA A 85 -23.25 -1.08 -31.32
C ALA A 85 -22.19 -0.51 -32.29
N ALA A 86 -20.97 -1.05 -32.26
CA ALA A 86 -19.91 -0.66 -33.20
C ALA A 86 -20.23 -1.04 -34.65
N LEU A 87 -20.86 -2.20 -34.88
CA LEU A 87 -21.30 -2.63 -36.21
C LEU A 87 -22.43 -1.75 -36.74
N GLU A 88 -23.41 -1.40 -35.90
CA GLU A 88 -24.51 -0.52 -36.28
C GLU A 88 -24.03 0.89 -36.64
N MET A 89 -23.11 1.47 -35.86
CA MET A 89 -22.50 2.76 -36.19
C MET A 89 -21.74 2.72 -37.51
N ALA A 90 -20.93 1.67 -37.75
CA ALA A 90 -20.18 1.52 -38.99
C ALA A 90 -21.09 1.35 -40.22
N LEU A 91 -22.24 0.70 -40.08
CA LEU A 91 -23.24 0.57 -41.15
C LEU A 91 -23.90 1.91 -41.49
N LEU A 92 -24.08 2.78 -40.50
CA LEU A 92 -24.73 4.08 -40.66
C LEU A 92 -23.83 5.12 -41.36
N GLU A 93 -22.50 5.00 -41.23
CA GLU A 93 -21.52 5.89 -41.89
C GLU A 93 -21.31 5.56 -43.38
N VAL A 94 -21.78 4.41 -43.87
CA VAL A 94 -21.60 3.93 -45.25
C VAL A 94 -22.85 4.20 -46.13
N LEU A 95 -23.92 4.73 -45.55
CA LEU A 95 -25.18 5.11 -46.22
C LEU A 95 -25.28 6.63 -46.40
#